data_AF-A0A7L9C6W6-F1
#
_entry.id   AF-A0A7L9C6W6-F1
#
_cell.length_a   1.000
_cell.length_b   1.000
_cell.length_c   1.000
_cell.angle_alpha   90.00
_cell.angle_beta   90.00
_cell.angle_gamma   90.00
#
_symmetry.space_group_name_H-M   'P 1'
#
loop_
_entity.id
_entity.type
_entity.pdbx_description
1 polymer ?
#
loop_
_entity_poly.entity_id
_entity_poly.type
_entity_poly.pdbx_seq_one_letter_code
_entity_poly.pdbx_strand_id
1 'polypeptide(L)'
;MGREMHKEKLMRAIEDSFPIVEINRLAVPERNAFKPIYQMHKWFARRASCVFRAILLASMKPAGTDIMEEFYKDHTNDPDTNGVKILDPFMGGGTTVVEALRLGCHVTGIDLNPVAWFIVRTEVEPVDIDRLRDAFKRLEERKTCTGKSVKEELLSHYKTECPCCGASSDVPFNKLIFTHIFYWTNAGGDNE
;
A
#
# COMPACT_ATOMS: atom_id res chain seq x y z
N MET A 1 -26.27 -21.67 37.79
CA MET A 1 -25.95 -20.26 38.12
C MET A 1 -24.43 -20.10 38.06
N GLY A 2 -23.86 -20.12 36.86
CA GLY A 2 -22.42 -19.95 36.65
C GLY A 2 -22.14 -18.48 36.40
N ARG A 3 -21.39 -17.84 37.31
CA ARG A 3 -20.92 -16.47 37.09
C ARG A 3 -19.83 -16.52 36.03
N GLU A 4 -20.09 -15.91 34.89
CA GLU A 4 -19.02 -15.53 33.97
C GLU A 4 -18.02 -14.67 34.74
N MET A 5 -16.77 -15.14 34.80
CA MET A 5 -15.66 -14.32 35.25
C MET A 5 -15.51 -13.18 34.26
N HIS A 6 -15.95 -11.98 34.63
CA HIS A 6 -15.56 -10.76 33.93
C HIS A 6 -14.03 -10.71 33.92
N LYS A 7 -13.40 -10.96 32.76
CA LYS A 7 -12.01 -10.56 32.54
C LYS A 7 -11.93 -9.08 32.89
N GLU A 8 -11.06 -8.71 33.83
CA GLU A 8 -10.72 -7.30 34.03
C GLU A 8 -10.37 -6.70 32.67
N LYS A 9 -11.07 -5.62 32.31
CA LYS A 9 -10.85 -4.94 31.05
C LYS A 9 -9.44 -4.33 31.12
N LEU A 10 -8.48 -4.98 30.46
CA LEU A 10 -7.16 -4.41 30.25
C LEU A 10 -7.33 -3.08 29.52
N MET A 11 -6.94 -1.99 30.18
CA MET A 11 -6.99 -0.64 29.62
C MET A 11 -6.09 -0.60 28.38
N ARG A 12 -6.60 0.01 27.31
CA ARG A 12 -5.86 0.14 26.04
C ARG A 12 -5.14 1.48 25.99
N ALA A 13 -4.06 1.58 25.21
CA ALA A 13 -3.30 2.82 25.08
C ALA A 13 -4.18 4.01 24.67
N ILE A 14 -5.14 3.81 23.75
CA ILE A 14 -6.06 4.87 23.31
C ILE A 14 -6.94 5.45 24.44
N GLU A 15 -7.15 4.71 25.52
CA GLU A 15 -7.94 5.14 26.68
C GLU A 15 -7.10 5.94 27.70
N ASP A 16 -5.78 5.84 27.62
CA ASP A 16 -4.80 6.46 28.52
C ASP A 16 -4.12 7.67 27.88
N SER A 17 -3.48 7.46 26.73
CA SER A 17 -2.72 8.49 26.02
C SER A 17 -2.70 8.23 24.52
N PHE A 18 -2.86 9.29 23.73
CA PHE A 18 -2.79 9.23 22.27
C PHE A 18 -1.89 10.34 21.72
N PRO A 19 -0.86 10.03 20.90
CA PRO A 19 0.14 11.00 20.45
C PRO A 19 -0.39 11.89 19.32
N ILE A 20 -1.39 12.72 19.63
CA ILE A 20 -2.11 13.52 18.63
C ILE A 20 -1.20 14.55 17.94
N VAL A 21 -0.25 15.13 18.66
CA VAL A 21 0.63 16.19 18.15
C VAL A 21 1.59 15.62 17.11
N GLU A 22 2.20 14.49 17.42
CA GLU A 22 3.17 13.77 16.60
C GLU A 22 2.48 13.22 15.34
N ILE A 23 1.35 12.54 15.50
CA ILE A 23 0.59 12.00 14.38
C ILE A 23 0.07 13.11 13.45
N ASN A 24 -0.38 14.24 14.00
CA ASN A 24 -0.81 15.37 13.17
C ASN A 24 0.34 15.94 12.32
N ARG A 25 1.57 15.97 12.86
CA ARG A 25 2.76 16.37 12.08
C ARG A 25 3.04 15.42 10.92
N LEU A 26 2.78 14.12 11.07
CA LEU A 26 2.91 13.13 10.00
C LEU A 26 1.78 13.24 8.96
N ALA A 27 0.56 13.53 9.40
CA ALA A 27 -0.62 13.57 8.53
C ALA A 27 -0.56 14.69 7.47
N VAL A 28 0.05 15.83 7.81
CA VAL A 28 0.15 16.99 6.92
C VAL A 28 0.90 16.69 5.62
N PRO A 29 2.17 16.22 5.64
CA PRO A 29 2.88 15.85 4.42
C PRO A 29 2.25 14.64 3.73
N GLU A 30 1.70 13.70 4.50
CA GLU A 30 1.11 12.48 3.96
C GLU A 30 -0.13 12.74 3.09
N ARG A 31 -0.93 13.76 3.40
CA ARG A 31 -2.14 14.09 2.64
C ARG A 31 -1.88 14.34 1.15
N ASN A 32 -0.68 14.82 0.83
CA ASN A 32 -0.25 15.08 -0.55
C ASN A 32 0.78 14.05 -1.04
N ALA A 33 1.14 13.08 -0.21
CA ALA A 33 2.09 12.05 -0.55
C ALA A 33 1.45 10.99 -1.45
N PHE A 34 2.22 10.56 -2.44
CA PHE A 34 1.81 9.52 -3.35
C PHE A 34 2.02 8.14 -2.72
N LYS A 35 0.99 7.30 -2.74
CA LYS A 35 1.02 5.95 -2.15
C LYS A 35 0.67 4.93 -3.22
N PRO A 36 1.59 4.01 -3.59
CA PRO A 36 1.37 2.97 -4.61
C PRO A 36 0.03 2.24 -4.46
N ILE A 37 -0.26 1.81 -3.23
CA ILE A 37 -1.46 1.04 -2.90
C ILE A 37 -2.77 1.80 -3.18
N TYR A 38 -2.75 3.14 -3.19
CA TYR A 38 -3.94 3.97 -3.28
C TYR A 38 -4.20 4.53 -4.68
N GLN A 39 -3.56 3.96 -5.71
CA GLN A 39 -3.61 4.48 -7.08
C GLN A 39 -4.56 3.76 -8.03
N MET A 40 -5.20 2.67 -7.58
CA MET A 40 -6.19 1.99 -8.40
C MET A 40 -7.31 2.94 -8.86
N HIS A 41 -7.71 3.88 -7.99
CA HIS A 41 -8.65 4.94 -8.33
C HIS A 41 -8.50 6.14 -7.39
N LYS A 42 -8.85 7.34 -7.89
CA LYS A 42 -8.87 8.56 -7.07
C LYS A 42 -10.06 8.53 -6.09
N TRP A 43 -9.78 8.53 -4.79
CA TRP A 43 -10.81 8.64 -3.74
C TRP A 43 -10.71 9.98 -3.00
N PHE A 44 -11.75 10.82 -3.09
CA PHE A 44 -11.71 12.21 -2.61
C PHE A 44 -11.69 12.34 -1.07
N ALA A 45 -12.29 11.39 -0.36
CA ALA A 45 -12.44 11.46 1.10
C ALA A 45 -11.48 10.52 1.85
N ARG A 46 -10.35 10.16 1.23
CA ARG A 46 -9.39 9.22 1.83
C ARG A 46 -8.70 9.87 3.02
N ARG A 47 -8.69 9.17 4.15
CA ARG A 47 -8.05 9.63 5.39
C ARG A 47 -6.57 9.24 5.40
N ALA A 48 -5.76 10.03 6.10
CA ALA A 48 -4.34 9.77 6.27
C ALA A 48 -4.13 8.42 6.96
N SER A 49 -3.30 7.57 6.36
CA SER A 49 -3.05 6.22 6.84
C SER A 49 -2.20 6.19 8.10
N CYS A 50 -1.32 7.17 8.35
CA CYS A 50 -0.65 7.31 9.65
C CYS A 50 -1.65 7.47 10.80
N VAL A 51 -2.74 8.23 10.59
CA VAL A 51 -3.77 8.42 11.60
C VAL A 51 -4.45 7.09 11.92
N PHE A 52 -4.86 6.35 10.89
CA PHE A 52 -5.52 5.05 11.08
C PHE A 52 -4.59 4.00 11.67
N ARG A 53 -3.32 3.96 11.25
CA ARG A 53 -2.30 3.09 11.85
C ARG A 53 -2.15 3.38 13.34
N ALA A 54 -2.04 4.64 13.74
CA ALA A 54 -1.93 5.02 15.15
C ALA A 54 -3.18 4.67 15.95
N ILE A 55 -4.38 4.92 15.41
CA ILE A 55 -5.67 4.55 16.05
C ILE A 55 -5.73 3.04 16.26
N LEU A 56 -5.38 2.25 15.25
CA LEU A 56 -5.39 0.79 15.31
C LEU A 56 -4.42 0.28 16.38
N LEU A 57 -3.16 0.74 16.36
CA LEU A 57 -2.17 0.39 17.37
C LEU A 57 -2.62 0.76 18.77
N ALA A 58 -3.07 2.00 18.97
CA ALA A 58 -3.52 2.47 20.28
C ALA A 58 -4.75 1.70 20.80
N SER A 59 -5.62 1.21 19.90
CA SER A 59 -6.80 0.43 20.25
C SER A 59 -6.48 -1.01 20.65
N MET A 60 -5.38 -1.56 20.14
CA MET A 60 -4.97 -2.95 20.36
C MET A 60 -3.91 -3.09 21.45
N LYS A 61 -2.98 -2.13 21.56
CA LYS A 61 -1.87 -2.17 22.52
C LYS A 61 -2.32 -1.85 23.96
N PRO A 62 -1.66 -2.43 24.97
CA PRO A 62 -1.97 -2.17 26.37
C PRO A 62 -1.65 -0.71 26.75
N ALA A 63 -2.33 -0.18 27.77
CA ALA A 63 -2.03 1.14 28.33
C ALA A 63 -0.56 1.26 28.78
N GLY A 64 -0.01 2.47 28.66
CA GLY A 64 1.42 2.75 28.91
C GLY A 64 2.36 2.41 27.74
N THR A 65 1.85 1.84 26.65
CA THR A 65 2.66 1.62 25.42
C THR A 65 2.95 2.94 24.73
N ASP A 66 4.21 3.21 24.40
CA ASP A 66 4.56 4.32 23.51
C ASP A 66 4.14 4.00 22.07
N ILE A 67 3.02 4.58 21.65
CA ILE A 67 2.45 4.36 20.32
C ILE A 67 3.33 4.93 19.22
N MET A 68 4.13 5.98 19.48
CA MET A 68 5.04 6.52 18.46
C MET A 68 6.23 5.61 18.24
N GLU A 69 6.76 5.00 19.30
CA GLU A 69 7.80 3.98 19.18
C GLU A 69 7.26 2.74 18.45
N GLU A 70 6.07 2.29 18.84
CA GLU A 70 5.42 1.13 18.24
C GLU A 70 5.09 1.37 16.76
N PHE A 71 4.67 2.58 16.38
CA PHE A 71 4.29 2.94 15.01
C PHE A 71 5.28 2.48 13.93
N TYR A 72 6.59 2.54 14.22
CA TYR A 72 7.67 2.25 13.28
C TYR A 72 8.19 0.80 13.33
N LYS A 73 7.69 -0.04 14.25
CA LYS A 73 8.12 -1.44 14.36
C LYS A 73 7.48 -2.33 13.29
N ASP A 74 8.08 -3.49 13.07
CA ASP A 74 7.46 -4.58 12.31
C ASP A 74 6.41 -5.29 13.18
N HIS A 75 5.24 -5.54 12.60
CA HIS A 75 4.10 -6.16 13.28
C HIS A 75 3.72 -7.51 12.68
N THR A 76 4.55 -8.07 11.79
CA THR A 76 4.26 -9.33 11.11
C THR A 76 3.97 -10.48 12.09
N ASN A 77 4.63 -10.49 13.25
CA ASN A 77 4.46 -11.51 14.30
C ASN A 77 4.00 -10.92 15.65
N ASP A 78 3.31 -9.79 15.62
CA ASP A 78 2.92 -9.08 16.84
C ASP A 78 1.72 -9.76 17.52
N PRO A 79 1.86 -10.25 18.78
CA PRO A 79 0.80 -10.94 19.49
C PRO A 79 -0.41 -10.05 19.83
N ASP A 80 -0.24 -8.72 19.87
CA ASP A 80 -1.32 -7.79 20.20
C ASP A 80 -2.21 -7.47 18.99
N THR A 81 -1.69 -7.63 17.77
CA THR A 81 -2.40 -7.25 16.53
C THR A 81 -2.75 -8.45 15.64
N ASN A 82 -1.93 -9.50 15.63
CA ASN A 82 -2.14 -10.66 14.76
C ASN A 82 -3.45 -11.38 15.08
N GLY A 83 -4.26 -11.60 14.04
CA GLY A 83 -5.53 -12.31 14.15
C GLY A 83 -6.65 -11.52 14.85
N VAL A 84 -6.38 -10.28 15.31
CA VAL A 84 -7.42 -9.38 15.83
C VAL A 84 -8.44 -9.11 14.74
N LYS A 85 -9.72 -9.24 15.06
CA LYS A 85 -10.81 -9.04 14.11
C LYS A 85 -11.26 -7.57 14.11
N ILE A 86 -11.20 -6.93 12.95
CA ILE A 86 -11.61 -5.53 12.76
C ILE A 86 -12.79 -5.48 11.81
N LEU A 87 -13.82 -4.70 12.16
CA LEU A 87 -14.96 -4.39 11.29
C LEU A 87 -14.94 -2.89 11.00
N ASP A 88 -14.89 -2.54 9.72
CA ASP A 88 -15.16 -1.18 9.25
C ASP A 88 -16.47 -1.20 8.45
N PRO A 89 -17.61 -0.75 9.03
CA PRO A 89 -18.90 -0.79 8.36
C PRO A 89 -19.07 0.30 7.29
N PHE A 90 -18.12 1.24 7.16
CA PHE A 90 -18.15 2.37 6.23
C PHE A 90 -16.74 2.65 5.68
N MET A 91 -16.12 1.63 5.08
CA MET A 91 -14.68 1.65 4.77
C MET A 91 -14.27 2.71 3.76
N GLY A 92 -15.18 3.16 2.88
CA GLY A 92 -14.90 4.13 1.83
C GLY A 92 -13.69 3.72 1.00
N GLY A 93 -12.64 4.56 1.03
CA GLY A 93 -11.39 4.31 0.32
C GLY A 93 -10.45 3.30 0.98
N GLY A 94 -10.89 2.57 2.01
CA GLY A 94 -10.19 1.40 2.54
C GLY A 94 -8.97 1.67 3.41
N THR A 95 -8.74 2.89 3.90
CA THR A 95 -7.57 3.20 4.75
C THR A 95 -7.49 2.27 5.97
N THR A 96 -8.61 2.03 6.65
CA THR A 96 -8.69 1.10 7.79
C THR A 96 -8.32 -0.32 7.38
N VAL A 97 -8.86 -0.78 6.24
CA VAL A 97 -8.65 -2.14 5.73
C VAL A 97 -7.18 -2.38 5.42
N VAL A 98 -6.56 -1.46 4.66
CA VAL A 98 -5.15 -1.57 4.28
C VAL A 98 -4.23 -1.51 5.49
N GLU A 99 -4.43 -0.57 6.42
CA GLU A 99 -3.56 -0.47 7.60
C GLU A 99 -3.78 -1.62 8.59
N ALA A 100 -5.00 -2.14 8.73
CA ALA A 100 -5.29 -3.32 9.55
C ALA A 100 -4.58 -4.57 8.99
N LEU A 101 -4.63 -4.79 7.68
CA LEU A 101 -3.92 -5.91 7.04
C LEU A 101 -2.41 -5.82 7.23
N ARG A 102 -1.83 -4.61 7.17
CA ARG A 102 -0.40 -4.39 7.45
C ARG A 102 0.01 -4.69 8.90
N LEU A 103 -0.95 -4.69 9.82
CA LEU A 103 -0.75 -5.05 11.22
C LEU A 103 -1.06 -6.53 11.49
N GLY A 104 -1.34 -7.33 10.45
CA GLY A 104 -1.67 -8.75 10.60
C GLY A 104 -3.08 -9.02 11.14
N CYS A 105 -3.94 -8.01 11.17
CA CYS A 105 -5.32 -8.16 11.62
C CYS A 105 -6.19 -8.86 10.57
N HIS A 106 -7.27 -9.50 11.02
CA HIS A 106 -8.33 -10.02 10.17
C HIS A 106 -9.42 -8.95 10.02
N VAL A 107 -9.49 -8.30 8.86
CA VAL A 107 -10.40 -7.18 8.65
C VAL A 107 -11.57 -7.52 7.73
N THR A 108 -12.76 -7.02 8.09
CA THR A 108 -13.95 -7.00 7.24
C THR A 108 -14.33 -5.55 6.98
N GLY A 109 -14.23 -5.13 5.72
CA GLY A 109 -14.69 -3.81 5.28
C GLY A 109 -16.02 -3.92 4.55
N ILE A 110 -16.95 -3.03 4.87
CA ILE A 110 -18.26 -2.92 4.24
C ILE A 110 -18.42 -1.51 3.69
N ASP A 111 -18.93 -1.39 2.48
CA ASP A 111 -19.38 -0.11 1.94
C ASP A 111 -20.60 -0.36 1.04
N LEU A 112 -21.56 0.56 1.07
CA LEU A 112 -22.73 0.51 0.20
C LEU A 112 -22.34 0.82 -1.25
N ASN A 113 -21.32 1.65 -1.46
CA ASN A 113 -20.87 2.05 -2.77
C ASN A 113 -20.08 0.91 -3.44
N PRO A 114 -20.56 0.35 -4.57
CA PRO A 114 -19.86 -0.75 -5.24
C PRO A 114 -18.48 -0.33 -5.78
N VAL A 115 -18.26 0.97 -6.04
CA VAL A 115 -16.96 1.50 -6.46
C VAL A 115 -15.97 1.46 -5.31
N ALA A 116 -16.39 1.84 -4.09
CA ALA A 116 -15.56 1.74 -2.90
C ALA A 116 -15.12 0.29 -2.67
N TRP A 117 -16.08 -0.64 -2.71
CA TRP A 117 -15.79 -2.06 -2.58
C TRP A 117 -14.82 -2.58 -3.63
N PHE A 118 -15.02 -2.24 -4.91
CA PHE A 118 -14.13 -2.68 -5.99
C PHE A 118 -12.71 -2.14 -5.82
N ILE A 119 -12.56 -0.86 -5.46
CA ILE A 119 -11.26 -0.24 -5.21
C ILE A 119 -10.54 -0.99 -4.11
N VAL A 120 -11.15 -1.06 -2.91
CA VAL A 120 -10.49 -1.64 -1.73
C VAL A 120 -10.18 -3.11 -1.94
N ARG A 121 -11.09 -3.87 -2.56
CA ARG A 121 -10.82 -5.27 -2.93
C ARG A 121 -9.58 -5.38 -3.81
N THR A 122 -9.50 -4.56 -4.86
CA THR A 122 -8.35 -4.60 -5.78
C THR A 122 -7.06 -4.14 -5.11
N GLU A 123 -7.13 -3.18 -4.20
CA GLU A 123 -5.96 -2.70 -3.43
C GLU A 123 -5.38 -3.81 -2.54
N VAL A 124 -6.19 -4.72 -2.00
CA VAL A 124 -5.74 -5.73 -1.03
C VAL A 124 -5.69 -7.16 -1.57
N GLU A 125 -6.14 -7.38 -2.80
CA GLU A 125 -6.15 -8.71 -3.42
C GLU A 125 -4.70 -9.25 -3.55
N PRO A 126 -4.41 -10.47 -3.06
CA PRO A 126 -3.08 -11.04 -3.20
C PRO A 126 -2.75 -11.25 -4.68
N VAL A 127 -1.54 -10.88 -5.07
CA VAL A 127 -1.06 -11.02 -6.45
C VAL A 127 0.04 -12.08 -6.51
N ASP A 128 -0.15 -13.05 -7.41
CA ASP A 128 0.91 -13.97 -7.82
C ASP A 128 1.90 -13.21 -8.71
N ILE A 129 3.08 -12.91 -8.15
CA ILE A 129 4.11 -12.09 -8.79
C ILE A 129 4.68 -12.77 -10.03
N ASP A 130 4.82 -14.10 -10.02
CA ASP A 130 5.39 -14.82 -11.15
C ASP A 130 4.39 -14.89 -12.29
N ARG A 131 3.12 -15.16 -11.98
CA ARG A 131 2.03 -15.06 -12.97
C ARG A 131 1.90 -13.65 -13.56
N LEU A 132 2.10 -12.61 -12.74
CA LEU A 132 2.10 -11.23 -13.22
C LEU A 132 3.26 -10.97 -14.19
N ARG A 133 4.48 -11.39 -13.83
CA ARG A 133 5.67 -11.28 -14.70
C ARG A 133 5.48 -12.02 -16.02
N ASP A 134 4.92 -13.22 -15.98
CA ASP A 134 4.61 -14.00 -17.19
C ASP A 134 3.57 -13.32 -18.07
N ALA A 135 2.54 -12.71 -17.46
CA ALA A 135 1.55 -11.93 -18.20
C ALA A 135 2.17 -10.70 -18.88
N PHE A 136 3.11 -10.02 -18.23
CA PHE A 136 3.88 -8.92 -18.81
C PHE A 136 4.73 -9.40 -19.98
N LYS A 137 5.50 -10.48 -19.81
CA LYS A 137 6.33 -11.04 -20.87
C LYS A 137 5.51 -11.44 -22.10
N ARG A 138 4.37 -12.10 -21.88
CA ARG A 138 3.41 -12.43 -22.94
C ARG A 138 2.91 -11.19 -23.69
N LEU A 139 2.65 -10.10 -22.97
CA LEU A 139 2.22 -8.84 -23.58
C LEU A 139 3.35 -8.18 -24.38
N GLU A 140 4.56 -8.15 -23.84
CA GLU A 140 5.74 -7.61 -24.51
C GLU A 140 6.00 -8.30 -25.85
N GLU A 141 5.91 -9.64 -25.87
CA GLU A 141 6.19 -10.48 -27.04
C GLU A 141 5.03 -10.56 -28.04
N ARG A 142 3.82 -10.13 -27.65
CA ARG A 142 2.62 -10.17 -28.50
C ARG A 142 2.89 -9.43 -29.82
N LYS A 143 2.54 -10.06 -30.94
CA LYS A 143 2.67 -9.43 -32.26
C LYS A 143 1.58 -8.39 -32.51
N THR A 144 1.98 -7.23 -33.02
CA THR A 144 1.09 -6.15 -33.47
C THR A 144 0.67 -6.37 -34.92
N CYS A 145 -0.16 -5.48 -35.46
CA CYS A 145 -0.55 -5.49 -36.88
C CYS A 145 0.63 -5.28 -37.85
N THR A 146 1.78 -4.79 -37.37
CA THR A 146 2.99 -4.58 -38.18
C THR A 146 3.90 -5.82 -38.19
N GLY A 147 3.58 -6.87 -37.42
CA GLY A 147 4.40 -8.07 -37.27
C GLY A 147 5.55 -7.93 -36.25
N LYS A 148 5.78 -6.73 -35.71
CA LYS A 148 6.70 -6.49 -34.59
C LYS A 148 6.08 -6.91 -33.27
N SER A 149 6.89 -7.14 -32.24
CA SER A 149 6.39 -7.26 -30.88
C SER A 149 5.89 -5.91 -30.36
N VAL A 150 4.94 -5.93 -29.41
CA VAL A 150 4.47 -4.70 -28.72
C VAL A 150 5.65 -3.92 -28.15
N LYS A 151 6.63 -4.61 -27.58
CA LYS A 151 7.85 -4.00 -27.05
C LYS A 151 8.64 -3.23 -28.10
N GLU A 152 8.95 -3.87 -29.24
CA GLU A 152 9.71 -3.24 -30.31
C GLU A 152 8.97 -2.04 -30.92
N GLU A 153 7.67 -2.18 -31.13
CA GLU A 153 6.83 -1.11 -31.67
C GLU A 153 6.82 0.10 -30.73
N LEU A 154 6.50 -0.10 -29.44
CA LEU A 154 6.45 0.97 -28.46
C LEU A 154 7.81 1.64 -28.31
N LEU A 155 8.89 0.88 -28.11
CA LEU A 155 10.23 1.44 -27.91
C LEU A 155 10.73 2.23 -29.13
N SER A 156 10.27 1.91 -30.34
CA SER A 156 10.64 2.67 -31.54
C SER A 156 10.16 4.13 -31.52
N HIS A 157 9.07 4.43 -30.80
CA HIS A 157 8.55 5.79 -30.63
C HIS A 157 9.27 6.61 -29.55
N TYR A 158 10.12 5.98 -28.74
CA TYR A 158 10.82 6.61 -27.62
C TYR A 158 12.33 6.69 -27.85
N LYS A 159 12.75 6.79 -29.12
CA LYS A 159 14.13 7.07 -29.48
C LYS A 159 14.30 8.56 -29.71
N THR A 160 15.34 9.15 -29.12
CA THR A 160 15.73 10.54 -29.37
C THR A 160 17.17 10.59 -29.83
N GLU A 161 17.45 11.50 -30.75
CA GLU A 161 18.81 11.79 -31.21
C GLU A 161 19.32 13.04 -30.50
N CYS A 162 20.59 13.07 -30.05
CA CYS A 162 21.16 14.33 -29.54
C CYS A 162 21.27 15.33 -30.70
N PRO A 163 20.70 16.54 -30.58
CA PRO A 163 20.90 17.60 -31.57
C PRO A 163 22.37 18.01 -31.72
N CYS A 164 23.19 17.70 -30.71
CA CYS A 164 24.59 18.08 -30.60
C CYS A 164 25.57 17.17 -31.35
N CYS A 165 25.34 15.86 -31.34
CA CYS A 165 26.29 14.85 -31.81
C CYS A 165 25.63 13.72 -32.60
N GLY A 166 24.30 13.75 -32.79
CA GLY A 166 23.56 12.70 -33.51
C GLY A 166 23.51 11.35 -32.80
N ALA A 167 24.04 11.23 -31.58
CA ALA A 167 23.96 10.00 -30.82
C ALA A 167 22.49 9.67 -30.52
N SER A 168 22.03 8.50 -30.97
CA SER A 168 20.72 8.00 -30.62
C SER A 168 20.78 7.33 -29.25
N SER A 169 19.84 7.69 -28.39
CA SER A 169 19.63 7.02 -27.12
C SER A 169 18.15 6.69 -26.99
N ASP A 170 17.85 5.52 -26.44
CA ASP A 170 16.50 5.25 -25.98
C ASP A 170 16.21 6.28 -24.86
N VAL A 171 15.15 7.07 -25.00
CA VAL A 171 14.66 7.90 -23.89
C VAL A 171 14.37 6.91 -22.77
N PRO A 172 14.94 7.07 -21.56
CA PRO A 172 14.73 6.12 -20.49
C PRO A 172 13.24 6.06 -20.18
N PHE A 173 12.57 5.03 -20.71
CA PHE A 173 11.16 4.73 -20.54
C PHE A 173 10.82 4.29 -19.10
N ASN A 174 11.76 4.51 -18.19
CA ASN A 174 11.72 4.23 -16.77
C ASN A 174 10.99 5.33 -15.97
N LYS A 175 10.14 6.19 -16.55
CA LYS A 175 9.35 7.14 -15.74
C LYS A 175 7.87 7.25 -16.04
N LEU A 176 7.34 6.73 -17.15
CA LEU A 176 5.94 6.99 -17.50
C LEU A 176 5.00 5.80 -17.58
N ILE A 177 5.46 4.57 -17.83
CA ILE A 177 4.52 3.43 -17.98
C ILE A 177 4.97 2.14 -17.26
N PHE A 178 6.28 1.87 -17.16
CA PHE A 178 6.76 0.57 -16.65
C PHE A 178 7.47 0.59 -15.30
N THR A 179 7.87 1.75 -14.77
CA THR A 179 8.68 1.79 -13.53
C THR A 179 7.95 1.50 -12.25
N HIS A 180 6.62 1.58 -12.21
CA HIS A 180 5.90 1.23 -10.98
C HIS A 180 5.75 -0.28 -10.75
N ILE A 181 6.29 -1.11 -11.66
CA ILE A 181 6.27 -2.58 -11.53
C ILE A 181 7.67 -3.23 -11.62
N PHE A 182 8.68 -2.58 -12.21
CA PHE A 182 9.88 -3.31 -12.67
C PHE A 182 11.26 -3.05 -12.03
N TYR A 183 11.47 -2.08 -11.12
CA TYR A 183 12.84 -1.86 -10.59
C TYR A 183 12.91 -1.72 -9.07
N TRP A 184 13.05 -2.87 -8.39
CA TRP A 184 13.73 -2.97 -7.09
C TRP A 184 14.48 -4.31 -6.99
N THR A 185 15.29 -4.66 -8.01
CA THR A 185 16.19 -5.83 -7.91
C THR A 185 17.59 -5.62 -8.48
N ASN A 186 17.92 -4.46 -9.08
CA ASN A 186 19.26 -4.18 -9.60
C ASN A 186 19.94 -2.97 -8.93
N ALA A 187 19.59 -2.65 -7.68
CA ALA A 187 20.34 -1.68 -6.86
C ALA A 187 21.37 -2.38 -5.95
N GLY A 188 22.08 -3.37 -6.50
CA GLY A 188 23.14 -4.10 -5.82
C GLY A 188 24.03 -4.76 -6.85
N GLY A 189 25.12 -4.08 -7.21
CA GLY A 189 26.10 -4.59 -8.17
C GLY A 189 26.81 -3.44 -8.86
N ASP A 190 28.09 -3.31 -8.53
CA ASP A 190 29.13 -2.54 -9.21
C ASP A 190 29.28 -1.08 -8.75
N ASN A 191 30.01 -0.91 -7.64
CA ASN A 191 31.26 -0.14 -7.65
C ASN A 191 32.13 -0.48 -6.41
N GLU A 192 33.33 -0.99 -6.73
CA GLU A 192 34.56 -1.19 -5.92
C GLU A 192 34.56 -2.22 -4.78
#